data_AF-A0AAW1IG99-F1
#
_entry.id   AF-A0AAW1IG99-F1
#
_cell.length_a   1.000
_cell.length_b   1.000
_cell.length_c   1.000
_cell.angle_alpha   90.00
_cell.angle_beta   90.00
_cell.angle_gamma   90.00
#
_symmetry.space_group_name_H-M   'P 1'
#
loop_
_entity.id
_entity.type
_entity.pdbx_description
1 polymer ?
#
loop_
_entity_poly.entity_id
_entity_poly.type
_entity_poly.pdbx_seq_one_letter_code
_entity_poly.pdbx_strand_id
1 'polypeptide(L)'
;MENTDEMLQMMKVLTEEIKLIRLGQKEYMKEIIELKKENKDLREKLLELENKITKMEKSTEELCFKAQEKLQQQKRALRKNNIIIKGLEINEQTVIKEAETLIGNLQDNIKIKEIGLINKQKNIVLVKLSTWEDKKKIMMNNNKLSKSGVKNVYVY
;
A
#
# COMPACT_ATOMS: atom_id res chain seq x y z
N MET A 1 86.89 -32.94 -3.31
CA MET A 1 86.57 -32.05 -2.17
C MET A 1 85.71 -30.85 -2.61
N GLU A 2 85.84 -30.35 -3.85
CA GLU A 2 85.02 -29.22 -4.36
C GLU A 2 83.50 -29.51 -4.40
N ASN A 3 83.06 -30.67 -4.90
CA ASN A 3 81.62 -31.02 -4.96
C ASN A 3 80.91 -31.01 -3.59
N THR A 4 81.63 -31.36 -2.52
CA THR A 4 81.06 -31.39 -1.16
C THR A 4 80.79 -29.99 -0.62
N ASP A 5 81.61 -29.00 -0.98
CA ASP A 5 81.43 -27.60 -0.55
C ASP A 5 80.29 -26.92 -1.31
N GLU A 6 80.14 -27.20 -2.61
CA GLU A 6 79.00 -26.74 -3.42
C GLU A 6 77.67 -27.28 -2.89
N MET A 7 77.61 -28.58 -2.54
CA MET A 7 76.43 -29.17 -1.91
C MET A 7 76.10 -28.52 -0.56
N LEU A 8 77.12 -28.21 0.24
CA LEU A 8 76.93 -27.55 1.54
C LEU A 8 76.37 -26.13 1.37
N GLN A 9 76.82 -25.40 0.35
CA GLN A 9 76.33 -24.07 0.03
C GLN A 9 74.88 -24.09 -0.45
N MET A 10 74.53 -25.04 -1.33
CA MET A 10 73.13 -25.24 -1.74
C MET A 10 72.20 -25.59 -0.57
N MET A 11 72.64 -26.44 0.36
CA MET A 11 71.85 -26.77 1.54
C MET A 11 71.60 -25.56 2.46
N LYS A 12 72.57 -24.65 2.57
CA LYS A 12 72.40 -23.40 3.33
C LYS A 12 71.34 -22.50 2.70
N VAL A 13 71.40 -22.30 1.39
CA VAL A 13 70.40 -21.51 0.64
C VAL A 13 69.00 -22.10 0.79
N LEU A 14 68.84 -23.42 0.59
CA LEU A 14 67.56 -24.10 0.76
C LEU A 14 67.02 -23.97 2.19
N THR A 15 67.90 -23.99 3.20
CA THR A 15 67.49 -23.80 4.60
C THR A 15 66.97 -22.38 4.85
N GLU A 16 67.58 -21.36 4.24
CA GLU A 16 67.12 -19.98 4.32
C GLU A 16 65.78 -19.77 3.60
N GLU A 17 65.63 -20.33 2.40
CA GLU A 17 64.37 -20.30 1.66
C GLU A 17 63.22 -20.97 2.43
N ILE A 18 63.46 -22.14 3.03
CA ILE A 18 62.47 -22.82 3.87
C ILE A 18 62.09 -21.95 5.09
N LYS A 19 63.05 -21.24 5.69
CA LYS A 19 62.75 -20.31 6.80
C LYS A 19 61.85 -19.16 6.33
N LEU A 20 62.14 -18.57 5.17
CA LEU A 20 61.34 -17.50 4.60
C LEU A 20 59.92 -17.97 4.26
N ILE A 21 59.77 -19.15 3.65
CA ILE A 21 58.46 -19.76 3.36
C ILE A 21 57.66 -19.96 4.65
N ARG A 22 58.29 -20.47 5.72
CA ARG A 22 57.62 -20.67 7.02
C ARG A 22 57.20 -19.36 7.68
N LEU A 23 57.97 -18.28 7.50
CA LEU A 23 57.59 -16.96 7.97
C LEU A 23 56.37 -16.43 7.21
N GLY A 24 56.41 -16.48 5.87
CA GLY A 24 55.27 -16.09 5.04
C GLY A 24 54.01 -16.90 5.35
N GLN A 25 54.11 -18.22 5.54
CA GLN A 25 52.99 -19.06 5.96
C GLN A 25 52.37 -18.61 7.28
N LYS A 26 53.18 -18.17 8.25
CA LYS A 26 52.66 -17.65 9.52
C LYS A 26 51.94 -16.33 9.35
N GLU A 27 52.42 -15.45 8.48
CA GLU A 27 51.77 -14.17 8.18
C GLU A 27 50.43 -14.39 7.48
N TYR A 28 50.39 -15.24 6.44
CA TYR A 28 49.13 -15.61 5.78
C TYR A 28 48.13 -16.26 6.74
N MET A 29 48.59 -17.12 7.66
CA MET A 29 47.69 -17.70 8.66
C MET A 29 47.08 -16.65 9.58
N LYS A 30 47.84 -15.62 9.98
CA LYS A 30 47.30 -14.52 10.80
C LYS A 30 46.24 -13.74 10.03
N GLU A 31 46.54 -13.37 8.79
CA GLU A 31 45.61 -12.64 7.91
C GLU A 31 44.32 -13.44 7.69
N ILE A 32 44.42 -14.75 7.44
CA ILE A 32 43.24 -15.62 7.28
C ILE A 32 42.38 -15.64 8.55
N ILE A 33 42.99 -15.65 9.74
CA ILE A 33 42.25 -15.63 11.01
C ILE A 33 41.51 -14.30 11.18
N GLU A 34 42.17 -13.19 10.87
CA GLU A 34 41.57 -11.85 10.92
C GLU A 34 40.40 -11.73 9.94
N LEU A 35 40.60 -12.11 8.68
CA LEU A 35 39.55 -12.10 7.67
C LEU A 35 38.36 -12.99 8.04
N LYS A 36 38.60 -14.16 8.64
CA LYS A 36 37.53 -15.04 9.12
C LYS A 36 36.72 -14.37 10.25
N LYS A 37 37.39 -13.65 11.14
CA LYS A 37 36.73 -12.91 12.21
C LYS A 37 35.89 -11.77 11.65
N GLU A 38 36.47 -10.95 10.77
CA GLU A 38 35.73 -9.86 10.11
C GLU A 38 34.52 -10.37 9.33
N ASN A 39 34.67 -11.47 8.59
CA ASN A 39 33.56 -12.07 7.84
C ASN A 39 32.44 -12.54 8.77
N LYS A 40 32.79 -13.12 9.93
CA LYS A 40 31.83 -13.52 10.95
C LYS A 40 31.08 -12.30 11.51
N ASP A 41 31.80 -11.26 11.90
CA ASP A 41 31.22 -10.03 12.45
C ASP A 41 30.30 -9.34 11.43
N LEU A 42 30.66 -9.35 10.14
CA LEU A 42 29.83 -8.82 9.05
C LEU A 42 28.55 -9.64 8.86
N ARG A 43 28.61 -10.98 8.96
CA ARG A 43 27.41 -11.84 8.88
C ARG A 43 26.45 -11.59 10.03
N GLU A 44 26.96 -11.41 11.24
CA GLU A 44 26.14 -11.09 12.42
C GLU A 44 25.45 -9.73 12.24
N LYS A 45 26.18 -8.70 11.79
CA LYS A 45 25.60 -7.38 11.48
C LYS A 45 24.54 -7.45 10.37
N LEU A 46 24.77 -8.25 9.35
CA LEU A 46 23.83 -8.43 8.25
C LEU A 46 22.52 -9.06 8.74
N LEU A 47 22.61 -10.11 9.56
CA LEU A 47 21.45 -10.74 10.17
C LEU A 47 20.67 -9.76 11.08
N GLU A 48 21.35 -8.91 11.84
CA GLU A 48 20.70 -7.85 12.63
C GLU A 48 19.96 -6.84 11.76
N LEU A 49 20.54 -6.44 10.63
CA LEU A 49 19.92 -5.52 9.68
C LEU A 49 18.69 -6.15 9.01
N GLU A 50 18.78 -7.40 8.57
CA GLU A 50 17.65 -8.14 8.00
C GLU A 50 16.47 -8.20 8.98
N ASN A 51 16.74 -8.55 10.24
CA ASN A 51 15.72 -8.58 11.29
C ASN A 51 15.06 -7.19 11.51
N LYS A 52 15.86 -6.11 11.48
CA LYS A 52 15.33 -4.74 11.59
C LYS A 52 14.46 -4.39 10.38
N ILE A 53 14.88 -4.74 9.17
CA ILE A 53 14.12 -4.51 7.93
C ILE A 53 12.78 -5.24 8.01
N THR A 54 12.77 -6.53 8.32
CA THR A 54 11.52 -7.31 8.42
C THR A 54 10.57 -6.74 9.47
N LYS A 55 11.09 -6.23 10.60
CA LYS A 55 10.27 -5.57 11.62
C LYS A 55 9.68 -4.26 11.12
N MET A 56 10.45 -3.47 10.37
CA MET A 56 9.97 -2.24 9.76
C MET A 56 8.90 -2.52 8.70
N GLU A 57 9.11 -3.49 7.81
CA GLU A 57 8.15 -3.87 6.78
C GLU A 57 6.79 -4.23 7.40
N LYS A 58 6.77 -5.12 8.40
CA LYS A 58 5.54 -5.47 9.13
C LYS A 58 4.86 -4.23 9.74
N SER A 59 5.63 -3.35 10.38
CA SER A 59 5.07 -2.12 10.96
C SER A 59 4.48 -1.20 9.89
N THR A 60 5.11 -1.10 8.72
CA THR A 60 4.61 -0.27 7.61
C THR A 60 3.36 -0.86 6.98
N GLU A 61 3.29 -2.19 6.83
CA GLU A 61 2.09 -2.88 6.34
C GLU A 61 0.89 -2.66 7.27
N GLU A 62 1.11 -2.78 8.59
CA GLU A 62 0.06 -2.51 9.58
C GLU A 62 -0.44 -1.05 9.53
N LEU A 63 0.48 -0.09 9.39
CA LEU A 63 0.12 1.33 9.25
C LEU A 63 -0.66 1.59 7.96
N CYS A 64 -0.23 1.00 6.84
CA CYS A 64 -0.94 1.08 5.57
C CYS A 64 -2.35 0.48 5.68
N PHE A 65 -2.48 -0.69 6.32
CA PHE A 65 -3.78 -1.33 6.54
C PHE A 65 -4.71 -0.43 7.39
N LYS A 66 -4.22 0.09 8.52
CA LYS A 66 -4.97 1.01 9.39
C LYS A 66 -5.38 2.28 8.65
N ALA A 67 -4.48 2.85 7.84
CA ALA A 67 -4.77 4.04 7.03
C ALA A 67 -5.84 3.77 5.97
N GLN A 68 -5.77 2.62 5.29
CA GLN A 68 -6.79 2.19 4.32
C GLN A 68 -8.15 1.97 4.99
N GLU A 69 -8.17 1.32 6.16
CA GLU A 69 -9.40 1.11 6.92
C GLU A 69 -10.03 2.45 7.33
N LYS A 70 -9.24 3.37 7.88
CA LYS A 70 -9.68 4.72 8.25
C LYS A 70 -10.21 5.49 7.03
N LEU A 71 -9.54 5.40 5.88
CA LEU A 71 -10.00 6.00 4.63
C LEU A 71 -11.34 5.40 4.20
N GLN A 72 -11.50 4.08 4.31
CA GLN A 72 -12.75 3.40 3.97
C GLN A 72 -13.90 3.83 4.90
N GLN A 73 -13.64 3.92 6.20
CA GLN A 73 -14.61 4.43 7.18
C GLN A 73 -14.99 5.88 6.88
N GLN A 74 -14.03 6.75 6.58
CA GLN A 74 -14.29 8.13 6.19
C GLN A 74 -15.09 8.22 4.88
N LYS A 75 -14.75 7.42 3.85
CA LYS A 75 -15.52 7.36 2.61
C LYS A 75 -16.95 6.87 2.84
N ARG A 76 -17.15 5.87 3.72
CA ARG A 76 -18.49 5.41 4.12
C ARG A 76 -19.27 6.49 4.87
N ALA A 77 -18.62 7.22 5.77
CA ALA A 77 -19.23 8.34 6.48
C ALA A 77 -19.64 9.48 5.54
N LEU A 78 -18.77 9.86 4.59
CA LEU A 78 -19.06 10.87 3.57
C LEU A 78 -20.18 10.45 2.61
N ARG A 79 -20.26 9.15 2.29
CA ARG A 79 -21.32 8.60 1.43
C ARG A 79 -22.58 8.23 2.21
N LYS A 80 -22.55 8.31 3.55
CA LYS A 80 -23.64 7.86 4.42
C LYS A 80 -24.93 8.52 3.97
N ASN A 81 -24.94 9.83 3.78
CA ASN A 81 -26.13 10.60 3.43
C ASN A 81 -26.30 10.82 1.91
N ASN A 82 -25.54 10.12 1.08
CA ASN A 82 -25.62 10.28 -0.36
C ASN A 82 -26.55 9.22 -0.94
N ILE A 83 -27.29 9.61 -1.97
CA ILE A 83 -28.18 8.75 -2.74
C ILE A 83 -27.77 8.82 -4.21
N ILE A 84 -27.86 7.71 -4.91
CA ILE A 84 -27.64 7.62 -6.34
C ILE A 84 -28.96 7.41 -7.03
N ILE A 85 -29.33 8.32 -7.94
CA ILE A 85 -30.50 8.19 -8.80
C ILE A 85 -29.99 7.82 -10.20
N LYS A 86 -30.49 6.73 -10.76
CA LYS A 86 -30.22 6.32 -12.15
C LYS A 86 -31.48 6.40 -12.99
N GLY A 87 -31.35 6.74 -14.27
CA GLY A 87 -32.44 6.64 -15.25
C GLY A 87 -33.24 7.92 -15.51
N LEU A 88 -32.75 9.08 -15.06
CA LEU A 88 -33.33 10.39 -15.42
C LEU A 88 -32.98 10.75 -16.87
N GLU A 89 -33.90 11.35 -17.63
CA GLU A 89 -33.59 11.77 -19.02
C GLU A 89 -32.70 13.02 -19.02
N ILE A 90 -31.61 13.00 -19.81
CA ILE A 90 -30.53 13.99 -19.71
C ILE A 90 -30.95 15.28 -20.43
N ASN A 91 -31.31 16.30 -19.65
CA ASN A 91 -31.03 17.68 -20.00
C ASN A 91 -30.36 18.31 -18.77
N GLU A 92 -29.10 18.74 -18.86
CA GLU A 92 -28.31 19.19 -17.69
C GLU A 92 -28.98 20.29 -16.86
N GLN A 93 -29.84 21.09 -17.49
CA GLN A 93 -30.64 22.14 -16.84
C GLN A 93 -31.96 21.64 -16.23
N THR A 94 -32.51 20.50 -16.67
CA THR A 94 -33.75 19.92 -16.12
C THR A 94 -33.49 18.78 -15.15
N VAL A 95 -32.37 18.05 -15.25
CA VAL A 95 -32.05 16.90 -14.38
C VAL A 95 -31.98 17.29 -12.91
N ILE A 96 -31.44 18.48 -12.60
CA ILE A 96 -31.39 18.99 -11.22
C ILE A 96 -32.81 19.24 -10.71
N LYS A 97 -33.65 19.91 -11.52
CA LYS A 97 -35.04 20.21 -11.18
C LYS A 97 -35.89 18.95 -11.09
N GLU A 98 -35.72 17.98 -11.98
CA GLU A 98 -36.43 16.70 -11.96
C GLU A 98 -36.03 15.87 -10.74
N ALA A 99 -34.74 15.84 -10.38
CA ALA A 99 -34.27 15.19 -9.16
C ALA A 99 -34.85 15.86 -7.90
N GLU A 100 -34.90 17.19 -7.85
CA GLU A 100 -35.56 17.94 -6.77
C GLU A 100 -37.06 17.66 -6.71
N THR A 101 -37.74 17.62 -7.87
CA THR A 101 -39.18 17.36 -7.94
C THR A 101 -39.51 15.93 -7.52
N LEU A 102 -38.72 14.94 -7.93
CA LEU A 102 -38.87 13.55 -7.51
C LEU A 102 -38.68 13.39 -6.00
N ILE A 103 -37.70 14.09 -5.42
CA ILE A 103 -37.44 14.04 -3.99
C ILE A 103 -38.53 14.80 -3.21
N GLY A 104 -38.95 15.96 -3.69
CA GLY A 104 -40.05 16.75 -3.09
C GLY A 104 -41.38 16.00 -3.11
N ASN A 105 -41.68 15.25 -4.18
CA ASN A 105 -42.89 14.42 -4.29
C ASN A 105 -42.92 13.24 -3.30
N LEU A 106 -41.80 12.86 -2.69
CA LEU A 106 -41.74 11.73 -1.75
C LEU A 106 -42.16 12.11 -0.33
N GLN A 107 -41.86 13.34 0.12
CA GLN A 107 -42.25 13.86 1.43
C GLN A 107 -41.81 15.32 1.63
N ASP A 108 -42.67 16.10 2.30
CA ASP A 108 -42.35 17.46 2.74
C ASP A 108 -41.17 17.45 3.73
N ASN A 109 -40.20 18.35 3.53
CA ASN A 109 -39.00 18.63 4.36
C ASN A 109 -37.73 17.79 4.15
N ILE A 110 -37.46 17.26 2.96
CA ILE A 110 -36.12 16.70 2.66
C ILE A 110 -35.14 17.85 2.34
N LYS A 111 -34.07 17.99 3.13
CA LYS A 111 -33.03 19.02 2.91
C LYS A 111 -31.89 18.48 2.05
N ILE A 112 -31.92 18.80 0.76
CA ILE A 112 -30.85 18.49 -0.19
C ILE A 112 -29.71 19.50 0.00
N LYS A 113 -28.48 18.99 0.12
CA LYS A 113 -27.26 19.81 0.24
C LYS A 113 -26.63 20.12 -1.11
N GLU A 114 -26.59 19.12 -1.99
CA GLU A 114 -25.95 19.25 -3.32
C GLU A 114 -26.46 18.15 -4.25
N ILE A 115 -26.66 18.48 -5.52
CA ILE A 115 -26.96 17.53 -6.59
C ILE A 115 -25.84 17.63 -7.62
N GLY A 116 -25.23 16.50 -7.95
CA GLY A 116 -24.12 16.43 -8.90
C GLY A 116 -24.32 15.30 -9.89
N LEU A 117 -24.03 15.55 -11.17
CA LEU A 117 -24.10 14.53 -12.19
C LEU A 117 -22.79 13.72 -12.21
N ILE A 118 -22.86 12.41 -11.94
CA ILE A 118 -21.67 11.54 -11.90
C ILE A 118 -21.31 11.04 -13.30
N ASN A 119 -22.30 10.65 -14.10
CA ASN A 119 -22.06 10.06 -15.42
C ASN A 119 -23.15 10.47 -16.41
N LYS A 120 -22.75 11.26 -17.42
CA LYS A 120 -23.60 11.73 -18.52
C LYS A 120 -24.12 10.59 -19.40
N GLN A 121 -23.34 9.54 -19.64
CA GLN A 121 -23.73 8.45 -20.54
C GLN A 121 -24.68 7.43 -19.91
N LYS A 122 -24.73 7.37 -18.57
CA LYS A 122 -25.53 6.39 -17.81
C LYS A 122 -26.59 7.03 -16.93
N ASN A 123 -26.79 8.34 -17.08
CA ASN A 123 -27.80 9.14 -16.38
C ASN A 123 -27.76 8.94 -14.86
N ILE A 124 -26.54 9.02 -14.29
CA ILE A 124 -26.30 8.78 -12.88
C ILE A 124 -26.17 10.12 -12.16
N VAL A 125 -27.07 10.39 -11.24
CA VAL A 125 -27.10 11.59 -10.41
C VAL A 125 -26.79 11.23 -8.97
N LEU A 126 -25.89 11.99 -8.35
CA LEU A 126 -25.61 11.96 -6.92
C LEU A 126 -26.42 13.03 -6.24
N VAL A 127 -27.16 12.65 -5.21
CA VAL A 127 -27.84 13.59 -4.33
C VAL A 127 -27.21 13.47 -2.95
N LYS A 128 -26.62 14.55 -2.45
CA LYS A 128 -26.11 14.64 -1.08
C LYS A 128 -27.20 15.23 -0.19
N LEU A 129 -27.60 14.49 0.83
CA LEU A 129 -28.60 14.92 1.80
C LEU A 129 -27.94 15.49 3.05
N SER A 130 -28.67 16.36 3.73
CA SER A 130 -28.19 16.99 4.96
C SER A 130 -28.12 15.99 6.11
N THR A 131 -29.07 15.05 6.20
CA THR A 131 -29.14 14.07 7.29
C THR A 131 -29.30 12.63 6.79
N TRP A 132 -28.93 11.67 7.64
CA TRP A 132 -29.16 10.23 7.39
C TRP A 132 -30.66 9.88 7.47
N GLU A 133 -31.43 10.59 8.27
CA GLU A 133 -32.87 10.39 8.43
C GLU A 133 -33.61 10.69 7.12
N ASP A 134 -33.20 11.75 6.43
CA ASP A 134 -33.72 12.08 5.09
C ASP A 134 -33.43 10.95 4.10
N LYS A 135 -32.22 10.38 4.13
CA LYS A 135 -31.89 9.22 3.29
C LYS A 135 -32.75 8.01 3.62
N LYS A 136 -32.95 7.73 4.91
CA LYS A 136 -33.74 6.59 5.38
C LYS A 136 -35.19 6.70 4.90
N LYS A 137 -35.79 7.90 4.96
CA LYS A 137 -37.15 8.18 4.45
C LYS A 137 -37.27 7.91 2.95
N ILE A 138 -36.31 8.40 2.16
CA ILE A 138 -36.28 8.16 0.70
C ILE A 138 -36.13 6.67 0.39
N MET A 139 -35.21 5.98 1.06
CA MET A 139 -34.98 4.54 0.89
C MET A 139 -36.20 3.70 1.28
N MET A 140 -36.94 4.08 2.32
CA MET A 140 -38.18 3.41 2.74
C MET A 140 -39.32 3.61 1.74
N ASN A 141 -39.36 4.77 1.07
CA ASN A 141 -40.36 5.09 0.05
C ASN A 141 -39.94 4.68 -1.37
N ASN A 142 -38.78 4.02 -1.55
CA ASN A 142 -38.26 3.61 -2.85
C ASN A 142 -39.23 2.69 -3.63
N ASN A 143 -40.01 1.87 -2.92
CA ASN A 143 -41.06 1.02 -3.50
C ASN A 143 -42.27 1.81 -4.05
N LYS A 144 -42.44 3.08 -3.68
CA LYS A 144 -43.46 3.98 -4.26
C LYS A 144 -42.95 4.66 -5.52
N LEU A 145 -41.64 4.93 -5.61
CA LEU A 145 -41.00 5.52 -6.80
C LEU A 145 -41.01 4.57 -8.01
N SER A 146 -40.85 3.28 -7.78
CA SER A 146 -40.98 2.28 -8.86
C SER A 146 -42.42 2.14 -9.39
N LYS A 147 -43.41 2.63 -8.64
CA LYS A 147 -44.84 2.56 -8.99
C LYS A 147 -45.44 3.89 -9.48
N SER A 148 -44.74 5.02 -9.31
CA SER A 148 -45.24 6.37 -9.66
C SER A 148 -45.11 6.74 -11.14
N GLY A 149 -45.07 5.76 -12.06
CA GLY A 149 -45.18 6.00 -13.50
C GLY A 149 -43.91 6.47 -14.22
N VAL A 150 -42.80 6.72 -13.51
CA VAL A 150 -41.51 7.05 -14.13
C VAL A 150 -40.76 5.74 -14.42
N LYS A 151 -40.90 5.22 -15.65
CA LYS A 151 -40.23 3.97 -16.06
C LYS A 151 -38.71 4.09 -15.87
N ASN A 152 -38.12 3.11 -15.19
CA ASN A 152 -36.68 2.87 -15.07
C ASN A 152 -35.85 3.83 -14.19
N VAL A 153 -36.46 4.53 -13.23
CA VAL A 153 -35.70 5.29 -12.22
C VAL A 153 -35.39 4.43 -11.00
N TYR A 154 -34.10 4.32 -10.65
CA TYR A 154 -33.62 3.54 -9.51
C TYR A 154 -32.87 4.40 -8.52
N VAL A 155 -33.24 4.30 -7.25
CA VAL A 155 -32.62 5.01 -6.13
C VAL A 155 -31.82 4.03 -5.27
N TYR A 156 -30.53 4.33 -5.04
CA TYR A 156 -29.58 3.50 -4.27
C TYR A 156 -28.88 4.28 -3.16
#